data_AF-A0A0L0CFV6-F1
#
_entry.id   AF-A0A0L0CFV6-F1
#
_cell.length_a   1.000
_cell.length_b   1.000
_cell.length_c   1.000
_cell.angle_alpha   90.00
_cell.angle_beta   90.00
_cell.angle_gamma   90.00
#
_symmetry.space_group_name_H-M   'P 1'
#
loop_
_entity.id
_entity.type
_entity.pdbx_description
1 polymer ?
#
loop_
_entity_poly.entity_id
_entity_poly.type
_entity_poly.pdbx_seq_one_letter_code
_entity_poly.pdbx_strand_id
1 'polypeptide(L)'
;MDKDSDSTVTSLDENTENFCNNQTRDILAEGILNIFKPVVEKLDERIQATRQSQIELKAQLDVLSMQLRDIERAQHNIPEFSDKVKELINVKHKVTVIANILTTSQERLNGLHPIKAIQYFLTMETPHIDHLTAQDFEHVYEPAEDSFLLLDALESDLDFIEHKLQPTVCLEIGPGSGVIITALSKRLTCNTLCLACDINPYACRVTKRTAVRNTTRVDCIRGNLADALNTQKIDLLIFNPPYVVTSDEELKQINKFGDCTEDNLVYSWAGGQHGRRIIDVLIEKLPNILSAQGVFYLLLLRENKPKEIMEKLMHMGFKSETLIERRIPGEYLYVLKIKH
;
A
#
# COMPACT_ATOMS: atom_id res chain seq x y z
N MET A 1 10.64 18.05 -75.65
CA MET A 1 10.77 16.83 -74.84
C MET A 1 11.19 17.26 -73.46
N ASP A 2 10.33 16.95 -72.50
CA ASP A 2 10.32 17.20 -71.05
C ASP A 2 11.63 17.65 -70.38
N LYS A 3 11.54 18.75 -69.60
CA LYS A 3 11.55 18.72 -68.13
C LYS A 3 11.49 20.14 -67.53
N ASP A 4 11.17 20.14 -66.22
CA ASP A 4 11.19 21.25 -65.24
C ASP A 4 9.98 22.17 -65.30
N SER A 5 9.45 22.77 -64.24
CA SER A 5 9.61 22.69 -62.78
C SER A 5 8.54 23.66 -62.24
N ASP A 6 7.87 23.35 -61.15
CA ASP A 6 7.74 24.19 -59.94
C ASP A 6 6.44 23.96 -59.18
N SER A 7 6.63 23.96 -57.86
CA SER A 7 5.62 23.99 -56.82
C SER A 7 4.83 25.30 -56.80
N THR A 8 3.51 25.23 -56.64
CA THR A 8 2.75 26.34 -56.05
C THR A 8 1.70 25.81 -55.07
N VAL A 9 1.87 26.29 -53.84
CA VAL A 9 0.98 26.23 -52.69
C VAL A 9 -0.43 26.71 -53.04
N THR A 10 -1.47 25.96 -52.66
CA THR A 10 -2.82 26.49 -52.46
C THR A 10 -3.39 25.99 -51.12
N SER A 11 -3.22 26.87 -50.13
CA SER A 11 -4.15 27.19 -49.05
C SER A 11 -4.97 26.06 -48.42
N LEU A 12 -4.39 25.48 -47.36
CA LEU A 12 -5.11 25.33 -46.09
C LEU A 12 -5.62 26.72 -45.71
N ASP A 13 -6.93 26.93 -45.80
CA ASP A 13 -7.73 28.01 -45.17
C ASP A 13 -8.84 28.46 -46.14
N GLU A 14 -9.86 27.63 -46.32
CA GLU A 14 -11.19 28.07 -46.78
C GLU A 14 -12.16 26.89 -46.67
N ASN A 15 -12.51 26.49 -45.44
CA ASN A 15 -13.73 25.72 -45.15
C ASN A 15 -14.09 25.68 -43.65
N THR A 16 -13.59 26.63 -42.87
CA THR A 16 -13.93 26.80 -41.44
C THR A 16 -15.16 27.68 -41.19
N GLU A 17 -15.88 28.10 -42.23
CA GLU A 17 -17.06 28.98 -42.10
C GLU A 17 -18.37 28.40 -42.66
N ASN A 18 -18.58 27.08 -42.54
CA ASN A 18 -19.90 26.49 -42.85
C ASN A 18 -20.36 25.40 -41.86
N PHE A 19 -19.87 25.42 -40.62
CA PHE A 19 -20.36 24.55 -39.53
C PHE A 19 -21.32 25.24 -38.56
N CYS A 20 -21.87 26.40 -38.93
CA CYS A 20 -22.99 26.99 -38.21
C CYS A 20 -24.30 26.48 -38.80
N ASN A 21 -25.02 25.68 -38.01
CA ASN A 21 -26.38 25.17 -38.23
C ASN A 21 -26.51 23.99 -39.21
N ASN A 22 -25.87 22.87 -38.90
CA ASN A 22 -26.37 21.60 -39.41
C ASN A 22 -27.54 21.15 -38.53
N GLN A 23 -28.74 21.54 -38.93
CA GLN A 23 -30.01 21.26 -38.25
C GLN A 23 -30.15 19.79 -37.87
N THR A 24 -29.65 18.87 -38.71
CA THR A 24 -29.66 17.43 -38.46
C THR A 24 -28.74 17.04 -37.31
N ARG A 25 -27.55 17.67 -37.19
CA ARG A 25 -26.61 17.41 -36.10
C ARG A 25 -27.15 17.94 -34.78
N ASP A 26 -27.79 19.11 -34.81
CA ASP A 26 -28.37 19.71 -33.62
C ASP A 26 -29.60 18.93 -33.14
N ILE A 27 -30.46 18.46 -34.05
CA ILE A 27 -31.58 17.54 -33.74
C ILE A 27 -31.07 16.20 -33.18
N LEU A 28 -29.98 15.66 -33.75
CA LEU A 28 -29.39 14.41 -33.26
C LEU A 28 -28.75 14.58 -31.88
N ALA A 29 -28.04 15.70 -31.66
CA ALA A 29 -27.44 16.05 -30.39
C ALA A 29 -28.50 16.31 -29.32
N GLU A 30 -29.59 17.00 -29.67
CA GLU A 30 -30.74 17.24 -28.81
C GLU A 30 -31.49 15.94 -28.48
N GLY A 31 -31.64 15.04 -29.46
CA GLY A 31 -32.19 13.70 -29.25
C GLY A 31 -31.35 12.86 -28.29
N ILE A 32 -30.02 12.87 -28.46
CA ILE A 32 -29.08 12.18 -27.56
C ILE A 32 -29.11 12.81 -26.16
N LEU A 33 -29.08 14.14 -26.07
CA LEU A 33 -29.19 14.85 -24.79
C LEU A 33 -30.49 14.52 -24.08
N ASN A 34 -31.63 14.48 -24.77
CA ASN A 34 -32.92 14.12 -24.17
C ASN A 34 -32.98 12.67 -23.68
N ILE A 35 -32.23 11.75 -24.31
CA ILE A 35 -32.11 10.37 -23.84
C ILE A 35 -31.27 10.29 -22.54
N PHE A 36 -30.18 11.06 -22.46
CA PHE A 36 -29.27 11.02 -21.31
C PHE A 36 -29.63 11.99 -20.18
N LYS A 37 -30.41 13.03 -20.45
CA LYS A 37 -30.88 14.05 -19.49
C LYS A 37 -31.43 13.46 -18.18
N PRO A 38 -32.35 12.48 -18.19
CA PRO A 38 -32.86 11.91 -16.94
C PRO A 38 -31.79 11.14 -16.15
N VAL A 39 -30.76 10.61 -16.81
CA VAL A 39 -29.64 9.93 -16.14
C VAL A 39 -28.67 10.94 -15.55
N VAL A 40 -28.39 12.03 -16.27
CA VAL A 40 -27.53 13.13 -15.82
C VAL A 40 -28.15 13.87 -14.64
N GLU A 41 -29.44 14.21 -14.71
CA GLU A 41 -30.17 14.87 -13.61
C GLU A 41 -30.19 13.97 -12.35
N LYS A 42 -30.44 12.67 -12.52
CA LYS A 42 -30.40 11.70 -11.42
C LYS A 42 -29.00 11.51 -10.83
N LEU A 43 -27.96 11.66 -11.64
CA LEU A 43 -26.57 11.62 -11.18
C LEU A 43 -26.24 12.89 -10.40
N ASP A 44 -26.64 14.06 -10.88
CA ASP A 44 -26.46 15.35 -10.20
C ASP A 44 -27.17 15.38 -8.84
N GLU A 45 -28.41 14.89 -8.77
CA GLU A 45 -29.14 14.75 -7.51
C GLU A 45 -28.40 13.83 -6.52
N ARG A 46 -27.85 12.70 -7.00
CA ARG A 46 -27.04 11.79 -6.15
C ARG A 46 -25.73 12.43 -5.69
N ILE A 47 -25.06 13.19 -6.56
CA ILE A 47 -23.83 13.90 -6.20
C ILE A 47 -24.12 14.97 -5.16
N GLN A 48 -25.20 15.73 -5.31
CA GLN A 48 -25.62 16.73 -4.32
C GLN A 48 -25.98 16.11 -2.98
N ALA A 49 -26.77 15.02 -2.97
CA ALA A 49 -27.12 14.30 -1.75
C ALA A 49 -25.87 13.73 -1.04
N THR A 50 -24.91 13.20 -1.81
CA THR A 50 -23.64 12.69 -1.26
C THR A 50 -22.81 13.81 -0.65
N ARG A 51 -22.72 14.96 -1.34
CA ARG A 51 -21.98 16.13 -0.84
C ARG A 51 -22.60 16.69 0.43
N GLN A 52 -23.93 16.74 0.51
CA GLN A 52 -24.64 17.15 1.72
C GLN A 52 -24.36 16.19 2.88
N SER A 53 -24.43 14.88 2.63
CA SER A 53 -24.09 13.85 3.63
C SER A 53 -22.64 13.95 4.11
N GLN A 54 -21.70 14.28 3.22
CA GLN A 54 -20.30 14.52 3.57
C GLN A 54 -20.10 15.75 4.46
N ILE A 55 -20.86 16.84 4.22
CA ILE A 55 -20.82 18.04 5.05
C ILE A 55 -21.37 17.74 6.45
N GLU A 56 -22.49 17.01 6.53
CA GLU A 56 -23.09 16.60 7.80
C GLU A 56 -22.17 15.66 8.58
N LEU A 57 -21.57 14.68 7.91
CA LEU A 57 -20.59 13.78 8.53
C LEU A 57 -19.38 14.55 9.06
N LYS A 58 -18.88 15.53 8.29
CA LYS A 58 -17.77 16.38 8.75
C LYS A 58 -18.14 17.19 9.99
N ALA A 59 -19.33 17.80 10.01
CA ALA A 59 -19.82 18.52 11.18
C ALA A 59 -19.96 17.60 12.40
N GLN A 60 -20.44 16.37 12.22
CA GLN A 60 -20.50 15.38 13.30
C GLN A 60 -19.12 14.95 13.79
N LEU A 61 -18.15 14.77 12.89
CA LEU A 61 -16.76 14.47 13.24
C LEU A 61 -16.10 15.60 14.03
N ASP A 62 -16.37 16.86 13.65
CA ASP A 62 -15.85 18.03 14.37
C ASP A 62 -16.43 18.11 15.79
N VAL A 63 -17.73 17.86 15.94
CA VAL A 63 -18.39 17.78 17.27
C VAL A 63 -17.82 16.62 18.10
N LEU A 64 -17.66 15.44 17.49
CA LEU A 64 -17.09 14.27 18.17
C LEU A 64 -15.64 14.52 18.59
N SER A 65 -14.84 15.18 17.74
CA SER A 65 -13.46 15.55 18.05
C SER A 65 -13.39 16.51 19.23
N MET A 66 -14.31 17.47 19.32
CA MET A 66 -14.41 18.38 20.46
C MET A 66 -14.81 17.64 21.74
N GLN A 67 -15.81 16.76 21.67
CA GLN A 67 -16.23 15.93 22.80
C GLN A 67 -15.12 14.99 23.28
N LEU A 68 -14.34 14.40 22.37
CA LEU A 68 -13.20 13.55 22.73
C LEU A 68 -12.11 14.34 23.45
N ARG A 69 -11.83 15.58 23.04
CA ARG A 69 -10.89 16.45 23.76
C ARG A 69 -11.40 16.84 25.15
N ASP A 70 -12.70 17.03 25.30
CA ASP A 70 -13.29 17.32 26.61
C ASP A 70 -13.28 16.08 27.52
N ILE A 71 -13.46 14.88 26.96
CA ILE A 71 -13.29 13.60 27.66
C ILE A 71 -11.82 13.36 28.03
N GLU A 72 -10.88 13.64 27.13
CA GLU A 72 -9.43 13.54 27.38
C GLU A 72 -8.99 14.48 28.52
N ARG A 73 -9.51 15.71 28.54
CA ARG A 73 -9.32 16.65 29.65
C ARG A 73 -9.94 16.17 30.96
N ALA A 74 -11.12 15.54 30.90
CA ALA A 74 -11.80 14.99 32.08
C ALA A 74 -11.16 13.68 32.58
N GLN A 75 -10.51 12.91 31.71
CA GLN A 75 -9.82 11.65 32.01
C GLN A 75 -8.62 11.83 32.95
N HIS A 76 -8.09 13.04 33.09
CA HIS A 76 -6.99 13.33 34.01
C HIS A 76 -7.37 13.19 35.50
N ASN A 77 -8.61 12.81 35.84
CA ASN A 77 -9.07 12.73 37.23
C ASN A 77 -9.73 11.40 37.68
N ILE A 78 -9.97 10.39 36.83
CA ILE A 78 -10.69 9.16 37.29
C ILE A 78 -10.21 7.87 36.57
N PRO A 79 -9.52 6.93 37.28
CA PRO A 79 -8.92 5.72 36.69
C PRO A 79 -9.89 4.69 36.09
N GLU A 80 -11.13 4.57 36.60
CA GLU A 80 -12.10 3.52 36.17
C GLU A 80 -12.62 3.68 34.73
N PHE A 81 -12.45 4.85 34.11
CA PHE A 81 -12.92 5.09 32.74
C PHE A 81 -11.93 4.61 31.68
N SER A 82 -10.66 4.38 32.05
CA SER A 82 -9.60 3.94 31.13
C SER A 82 -9.93 2.58 30.49
N ASP A 83 -10.43 1.64 31.27
CA ASP A 83 -10.71 0.28 30.80
C ASP A 83 -11.91 0.26 29.84
N LYS A 84 -12.96 1.05 30.12
CA LYS A 84 -14.11 1.19 29.21
C LYS A 84 -13.75 1.92 27.93
N VAL A 85 -12.83 2.91 27.98
CA VAL A 85 -12.32 3.57 26.78
C VAL A 85 -11.47 2.62 25.94
N LYS A 86 -10.64 1.78 26.57
CA LYS A 86 -9.90 0.72 25.86
C LYS A 86 -10.86 -0.26 25.17
N GLU A 87 -11.93 -0.66 25.84
CA GLU A 87 -12.95 -1.53 25.26
C GLU A 87 -13.66 -0.87 24.06
N LEU A 88 -13.98 0.43 24.17
CA LEU A 88 -14.59 1.21 23.09
C LEU A 88 -13.65 1.40 21.89
N ILE A 89 -12.35 1.63 22.13
CA ILE A 89 -11.32 1.71 21.10
C ILE A 89 -11.19 0.36 20.38
N ASN A 90 -11.22 -0.76 21.11
CA ASN A 90 -11.22 -2.09 20.52
C ASN A 90 -12.44 -2.36 19.65
N VAL A 91 -13.63 -1.93 20.08
CA VAL A 91 -14.86 -2.04 19.26
C VAL A 91 -14.75 -1.16 18.02
N LYS A 92 -14.24 0.08 18.15
CA LYS A 92 -13.99 0.97 17.01
C LYS A 92 -13.03 0.33 16.01
N HIS A 93 -11.91 -0.26 16.45
CA HIS A 93 -10.98 -0.96 15.57
C HIS A 93 -11.63 -2.13 14.84
N LYS A 94 -12.41 -2.97 15.54
CA LYS A 94 -13.17 -4.05 14.89
C LYS A 94 -14.13 -3.52 13.81
N VAL A 95 -14.82 -2.42 14.08
CA VAL A 95 -15.72 -1.77 13.11
C VAL A 95 -14.93 -1.20 11.92
N THR A 96 -13.78 -0.57 12.15
CA THR A 96 -12.91 -0.06 11.09
C THR A 96 -12.38 -1.18 10.21
N VAL A 97 -11.91 -2.30 10.79
CA VAL A 97 -11.46 -3.47 10.02
C VAL A 97 -12.60 -4.04 9.17
N ILE A 98 -13.80 -4.19 9.74
CA ILE A 98 -14.99 -4.67 8.98
C ILE A 98 -15.37 -3.67 7.87
N ALA A 99 -15.34 -2.37 8.15
CA ALA A 99 -15.65 -1.33 7.16
C ALA A 99 -14.63 -1.32 6.02
N ASN A 100 -13.34 -1.52 6.31
CA ASN A 100 -12.30 -1.62 5.30
C ASN A 100 -12.48 -2.88 4.46
N ILE A 101 -12.71 -4.04 5.09
CA ILE A 101 -13.02 -5.29 4.37
C ILE A 101 -14.24 -5.12 3.45
N LEU A 102 -15.29 -4.44 3.91
CA LEU A 102 -16.48 -4.15 3.11
C LEU A 102 -16.18 -3.18 1.96
N THR A 103 -15.36 -2.17 2.19
CA THR A 103 -14.96 -1.19 1.16
C THR A 103 -14.12 -1.86 0.09
N THR A 104 -13.11 -2.65 0.47
CA THR A 104 -12.31 -3.46 -0.44
C THR A 104 -13.18 -4.48 -1.19
N SER A 105 -14.13 -5.12 -0.51
CA SER A 105 -15.08 -6.04 -1.16
C SER A 105 -15.97 -5.32 -2.16
N GLN A 106 -16.40 -4.08 -1.87
CA GLN A 106 -17.25 -3.26 -2.72
C GLN A 106 -16.49 -2.71 -3.93
N GLU A 107 -15.23 -2.30 -3.77
CA GLU A 107 -14.34 -1.91 -4.87
C GLU A 107 -14.05 -3.10 -5.79
N ARG A 108 -13.80 -4.28 -5.21
CA ARG A 108 -13.71 -5.55 -5.94
C ARG A 108 -15.02 -5.87 -6.66
N LEU A 109 -16.18 -5.58 -6.07
CA LEU A 109 -17.49 -5.80 -6.69
C LEU A 109 -17.77 -4.84 -7.86
N ASN A 110 -17.33 -3.58 -7.73
CA ASN A 110 -17.49 -2.53 -8.73
C ASN A 110 -16.54 -2.71 -9.93
N GLY A 111 -15.44 -3.46 -9.77
CA GLY A 111 -14.54 -3.86 -10.86
C GLY A 111 -15.03 -5.04 -11.72
N LEU A 112 -16.27 -5.54 -11.53
CA LEU A 112 -16.73 -6.79 -12.15
C LEU A 112 -17.68 -6.57 -13.34
N HIS A 113 -17.12 -6.55 -14.55
CA HIS A 113 -17.70 -7.07 -15.79
C HIS A 113 -16.56 -7.44 -16.78
N PRO A 114 -16.59 -8.55 -17.54
CA PRO A 114 -16.83 -9.95 -17.19
C PRO A 114 -15.61 -10.84 -17.58
N ILE A 115 -14.72 -11.20 -16.64
CA ILE A 115 -13.68 -12.24 -16.84
C ILE A 115 -13.54 -13.08 -15.55
N LYS A 116 -14.62 -13.74 -15.10
CA LYS A 116 -14.67 -14.36 -13.76
C LYS A 116 -14.20 -15.81 -13.66
N ALA A 117 -13.81 -16.47 -14.75
CA ALA A 117 -13.37 -17.87 -14.67
C ALA A 117 -11.85 -18.04 -14.48
N ILE A 118 -11.03 -17.08 -14.96
CA ILE A 118 -9.57 -17.15 -14.88
C ILE A 118 -9.03 -16.47 -13.60
N GLN A 119 -9.71 -15.42 -13.12
CA GLN A 119 -9.26 -14.63 -11.95
C GLN A 119 -9.21 -15.43 -10.64
N TYR A 120 -10.09 -16.43 -10.44
CA TYR A 120 -10.11 -17.22 -9.20
C TYR A 120 -8.81 -18.01 -8.95
N PHE A 121 -7.98 -18.22 -9.98
CA PHE A 121 -6.66 -18.84 -9.83
C PHE A 121 -5.53 -17.83 -9.53
N LEU A 122 -5.75 -16.53 -9.76
CA LEU A 122 -4.70 -15.52 -9.72
C LEU A 122 -4.68 -14.68 -8.43
N THR A 123 -5.69 -14.81 -7.55
CA THR A 123 -5.76 -13.98 -6.35
C THR A 123 -4.84 -14.46 -5.22
N MET A 124 -4.09 -13.56 -4.60
CA MET A 124 -3.38 -13.88 -3.36
C MET A 124 -4.39 -13.89 -2.21
N GLU A 125 -4.65 -15.07 -1.64
CA GLU A 125 -5.53 -15.17 -0.48
C GLU A 125 -4.87 -14.48 0.72
N THR A 126 -5.53 -13.47 1.29
CA THR A 126 -5.09 -12.81 2.51
C THR A 126 -5.05 -13.84 3.66
N PRO A 127 -3.89 -14.05 4.31
CA PRO A 127 -3.76 -15.00 5.39
C PRO A 127 -4.70 -14.75 6.58
N HIS A 128 -5.13 -15.84 7.21
CA HIS A 128 -5.89 -15.78 8.46
C HIS A 128 -5.00 -15.28 9.60
N ILE A 129 -5.45 -14.22 10.27
CA ILE A 129 -4.82 -13.64 11.47
C ILE A 129 -5.72 -13.72 12.71
N ASP A 130 -6.77 -14.55 12.66
CA ASP A 130 -7.74 -14.79 13.74
C ASP A 130 -7.13 -15.33 15.04
N HIS A 131 -5.95 -15.93 14.95
CA HIS A 131 -5.14 -16.41 16.06
C HIS A 131 -4.32 -15.32 16.76
N LEU A 132 -4.31 -14.08 16.23
CA LEU A 132 -3.68 -12.92 16.84
C LEU A 132 -4.68 -12.19 17.73
N THR A 133 -4.18 -11.70 18.85
CA THR A 133 -4.99 -11.04 19.89
C THR A 133 -4.62 -9.57 20.02
N ALA A 134 -5.44 -8.79 20.73
CA ALA A 134 -5.09 -7.40 21.05
C ALA A 134 -3.72 -7.27 21.74
N GLN A 135 -3.37 -8.25 22.59
CA GLN A 135 -2.06 -8.30 23.25
C GLN A 135 -0.90 -8.53 22.27
N ASP A 136 -1.11 -9.27 21.18
CA ASP A 136 -0.08 -9.42 20.14
C ASP A 136 0.19 -8.06 19.46
N PHE A 137 -0.86 -7.29 19.20
CA PHE A 137 -0.79 -5.98 18.55
C PHE A 137 -0.30 -4.85 19.46
N GLU A 138 -0.16 -5.09 20.76
CA GLU A 138 0.58 -4.18 21.65
C GLU A 138 2.08 -4.13 21.29
N HIS A 139 2.60 -5.22 20.70
CA HIS A 139 4.03 -5.35 20.40
C HIS A 139 4.34 -5.48 18.90
N VAL A 140 3.33 -5.72 18.05
CA VAL A 140 3.52 -6.03 16.63
C VAL A 140 2.60 -5.18 15.77
N TYR A 141 3.10 -4.74 14.63
CA TYR A 141 2.33 -3.96 13.66
C TYR A 141 1.13 -4.77 13.12
N GLU A 142 -0.07 -4.23 13.31
CA GLU A 142 -1.30 -4.76 12.71
C GLU A 142 -1.33 -4.43 11.20
N PRO A 143 -1.67 -5.39 10.32
CA PRO A 143 -1.81 -5.10 8.89
C PRO A 143 -2.78 -3.94 8.63
N ALA A 144 -2.33 -2.96 7.86
CA ALA A 144 -3.13 -1.82 7.45
C ALA A 144 -3.07 -1.62 5.92
N GLU A 145 -3.56 -0.48 5.43
CA GLU A 145 -3.68 -0.14 4.00
C GLU A 145 -2.36 -0.30 3.23
N ASP A 146 -1.24 0.01 3.88
CA ASP A 146 0.11 -0.15 3.37
C ASP A 146 0.48 -1.62 3.09
N SER A 147 0.13 -2.50 4.01
CA SER A 147 0.33 -3.94 3.92
C SER A 147 -0.52 -4.53 2.80
N PHE A 148 -1.77 -4.09 2.68
CA PHE A 148 -2.68 -4.54 1.61
C PHE A 148 -2.29 -3.99 0.24
N LEU A 149 -1.78 -2.76 0.16
CA LEU A 149 -1.24 -2.22 -1.10
C LEU A 149 -0.03 -3.02 -1.59
N LEU A 150 0.87 -3.41 -0.67
CA LEU A 150 2.02 -4.24 -1.03
C LEU A 150 1.59 -5.64 -1.48
N LEU A 151 0.57 -6.23 -0.84
CA LEU A 151 -0.05 -7.47 -1.32
C LEU A 151 -0.66 -7.33 -2.72
N ASP A 152 -1.43 -6.26 -2.96
CA ASP A 152 -2.04 -6.00 -4.28
C ASP A 152 -0.95 -5.86 -5.36
N ALA A 153 0.18 -5.21 -5.03
CA ALA A 153 1.31 -5.08 -5.94
C ALA A 153 1.97 -6.42 -6.24
N LEU A 154 2.22 -7.24 -5.22
CA LEU A 154 2.76 -8.60 -5.39
C LEU A 154 1.79 -9.49 -6.18
N GLU A 155 0.49 -9.39 -5.93
CA GLU A 155 -0.55 -10.11 -6.68
C GLU A 155 -0.56 -9.71 -8.16
N SER A 156 -0.43 -8.42 -8.46
CA SER A 156 -0.40 -7.92 -9.84
C SER A 156 0.80 -8.42 -10.65
N ASP A 157 1.89 -8.78 -9.97
CA ASP A 157 3.14 -9.24 -10.59
C ASP A 157 3.40 -10.74 -10.35
N LEU A 158 2.37 -11.45 -9.88
CA LEU A 158 2.48 -12.84 -9.41
C LEU A 158 2.84 -13.81 -10.55
N ASP A 159 2.32 -13.59 -11.76
CA ASP A 159 2.69 -14.37 -12.95
C ASP A 159 4.20 -14.30 -13.24
N PHE A 160 4.79 -13.09 -13.12
CA PHE A 160 6.23 -12.92 -13.24
C PHE A 160 6.96 -13.63 -12.10
N ILE A 161 6.50 -13.50 -10.86
CA ILE A 161 7.13 -14.13 -9.70
C ILE A 161 7.10 -15.67 -9.80
N GLU A 162 5.95 -16.26 -10.14
CA GLU A 162 5.71 -17.71 -10.16
C GLU A 162 6.30 -18.41 -11.40
N HIS A 163 6.34 -17.72 -12.55
CA HIS A 163 6.72 -18.38 -13.82
C HIS A 163 8.01 -17.87 -14.45
N LYS A 164 8.47 -16.67 -14.10
CA LYS A 164 9.72 -16.10 -14.66
C LYS A 164 10.84 -16.00 -13.65
N LEU A 165 10.56 -15.45 -12.46
CA LEU A 165 11.56 -15.31 -11.40
C LEU A 165 11.84 -16.65 -10.72
N GLN A 166 10.79 -17.40 -10.38
CA GLN A 166 10.86 -18.70 -9.70
C GLN A 166 11.87 -18.68 -8.55
N PRO A 167 11.68 -17.79 -7.56
CA PRO A 167 12.70 -17.52 -6.55
C PRO A 167 13.00 -18.78 -5.73
N THR A 168 14.29 -19.08 -5.53
CA THR A 168 14.72 -20.14 -4.62
C THR A 168 14.77 -19.66 -3.18
N VAL A 169 15.07 -18.37 -2.97
CA VAL A 169 15.05 -17.72 -1.65
C VAL A 169 14.22 -16.44 -1.72
N CYS A 170 13.16 -16.40 -0.90
CA CYS A 170 12.31 -15.25 -0.67
C CYS A 170 12.57 -14.72 0.75
N LEU A 171 12.78 -13.41 0.90
CA LEU A 171 12.99 -12.75 2.18
C LEU A 171 12.06 -11.56 2.33
N GLU A 172 11.29 -11.54 3.42
CA GLU A 172 10.65 -10.32 3.92
C GLU A 172 11.48 -9.73 5.06
N ILE A 173 11.83 -8.44 4.96
CA ILE A 173 12.40 -7.66 6.07
C ILE A 173 11.25 -6.96 6.78
N GLY A 174 11.24 -6.98 8.11
CA GLY A 174 10.21 -6.37 8.93
C GLY A 174 8.81 -6.99 8.73
N PRO A 175 8.65 -8.32 8.81
CA PRO A 175 7.37 -8.98 8.51
C PRO A 175 6.24 -8.58 9.46
N GLY A 176 6.53 -8.07 10.66
CA GLY A 176 5.52 -7.70 11.65
C GLY A 176 4.58 -8.87 11.97
N SER A 177 3.32 -8.75 11.54
CA SER A 177 2.29 -9.78 11.66
C SER A 177 2.53 -11.02 10.78
N GLY A 178 3.40 -10.92 9.78
CA GLY A 178 3.77 -11.98 8.85
C GLY A 178 2.79 -12.21 7.70
N VAL A 179 1.84 -11.30 7.50
CA VAL A 179 0.76 -11.47 6.50
C VAL A 179 1.31 -11.51 5.08
N ILE A 180 2.29 -10.69 4.73
CA ILE A 180 2.80 -10.61 3.35
C ILE A 180 3.63 -11.86 2.99
N ILE A 181 4.65 -12.21 3.78
CA ILE A 181 5.45 -13.44 3.54
C ILE A 181 4.60 -14.71 3.62
N THR A 182 3.59 -14.75 4.49
CA THR A 182 2.68 -15.91 4.57
C THR A 182 1.82 -16.03 3.31
N ALA A 183 1.33 -14.92 2.77
CA ALA A 183 0.57 -14.91 1.52
C ALA A 183 1.44 -15.36 0.34
N LEU A 184 2.67 -14.86 0.24
CA LEU A 184 3.63 -15.31 -0.77
C LEU A 184 3.96 -16.79 -0.62
N SER A 185 4.20 -17.26 0.61
CA SER A 185 4.53 -18.68 0.88
C SER A 185 3.41 -19.65 0.47
N LYS A 186 2.15 -19.21 0.46
CA LYS A 186 1.03 -20.01 -0.09
C LYS A 186 1.09 -20.20 -1.61
N ARG A 187 1.70 -19.24 -2.30
CA ARG A 187 1.74 -19.14 -3.77
C ARG A 187 3.00 -19.75 -4.36
N LEU A 188 4.14 -19.48 -3.71
CA LEU A 188 5.44 -19.95 -4.13
C LEU A 188 5.54 -21.49 -4.00
N THR A 189 6.28 -22.10 -4.92
CA THR A 189 6.43 -23.56 -4.97
C THR A 189 7.13 -24.11 -3.73
N CYS A 190 7.00 -25.42 -3.47
CA CYS A 190 7.67 -26.09 -2.34
C CYS A 190 9.21 -26.02 -2.37
N ASN A 191 9.81 -25.56 -3.48
CA ASN A 191 11.25 -25.36 -3.62
C ASN A 191 11.74 -23.98 -3.17
N THR A 192 10.82 -23.06 -2.82
CA THR A 192 11.19 -21.72 -2.36
C THR A 192 11.35 -21.69 -0.85
N LEU A 193 12.53 -21.32 -0.38
CA LEU A 193 12.79 -21.02 1.03
C LEU A 193 12.25 -19.62 1.35
N CYS A 194 11.16 -19.57 2.13
CA CYS A 194 10.58 -18.31 2.61
C CYS A 194 11.17 -17.95 3.99
N LEU A 195 11.88 -16.84 4.03
CA LEU A 195 12.52 -16.29 5.22
C LEU A 195 11.85 -14.97 5.62
N ALA A 196 11.86 -14.69 6.91
CA ALA A 196 11.49 -13.38 7.44
C ALA A 196 12.56 -12.90 8.42
N CYS A 197 12.92 -11.61 8.36
CA CYS A 197 13.89 -11.03 9.29
C CYS A 197 13.30 -9.81 10.01
N ASP A 198 13.27 -9.85 11.34
CA ASP A 198 12.78 -8.73 12.15
C ASP A 198 13.72 -8.47 13.33
N ILE A 199 13.86 -7.21 13.73
CA ILE A 199 14.60 -6.84 14.94
C ILE A 199 13.79 -7.20 16.20
N ASN A 200 12.45 -7.17 16.08
CA ASN A 200 11.51 -7.45 17.14
C ASN A 200 11.29 -8.98 17.29
N PRO A 201 11.67 -9.58 18.44
CA PRO A 201 11.46 -11.00 18.67
C PRO A 201 9.98 -11.40 18.74
N TYR A 202 9.07 -10.48 19.10
CA TYR A 202 7.62 -10.72 19.10
C TYR A 202 7.11 -10.86 17.66
N ALA A 203 7.52 -9.99 16.75
CA ALA A 203 7.18 -10.07 15.32
C ALA A 203 7.66 -11.39 14.69
N CYS A 204 8.88 -11.85 15.03
CA CYS A 204 9.37 -13.16 14.59
C CYS A 204 8.46 -14.32 15.06
N ARG A 205 8.02 -14.29 16.33
CA ARG A 205 7.11 -15.32 16.88
C ARG A 205 5.73 -15.26 16.24
N VAL A 206 5.18 -14.07 16.07
CA VAL A 206 3.88 -13.82 15.45
C VAL A 206 3.90 -14.27 14.00
N THR A 207 4.90 -13.88 13.22
CA THR A 207 5.06 -14.31 11.82
C THR A 207 5.07 -15.84 11.69
N LYS A 208 5.80 -16.54 12.56
CA LYS A 208 5.82 -18.01 12.57
C LYS A 208 4.45 -18.61 12.91
N ARG A 209 3.73 -18.03 13.89
CA ARG A 209 2.35 -18.44 14.22
C ARG A 209 1.41 -18.21 13.04
N THR A 210 1.52 -17.08 12.35
CA THR A 210 0.72 -16.75 11.16
C THR A 210 0.95 -17.75 10.03
N ALA A 211 2.20 -18.11 9.75
CA ALA A 211 2.51 -19.15 8.76
C ALA A 211 1.89 -20.50 9.13
N VAL A 212 2.08 -20.95 10.38
CA VAL A 212 1.51 -22.23 10.87
C VAL A 212 -0.02 -22.24 10.79
N ARG A 213 -0.67 -21.14 11.18
CA ARG A 213 -2.14 -21.00 11.12
C ARG A 213 -2.69 -21.15 9.70
N ASN A 214 -1.87 -20.78 8.71
CA ASN A 214 -2.20 -20.77 7.29
C ASN A 214 -1.63 -21.96 6.53
N THR A 215 -1.11 -22.97 7.24
CA THR A 215 -0.55 -24.21 6.66
C THR A 215 0.61 -23.95 5.71
N THR A 216 1.41 -22.91 5.98
CA THR A 216 2.64 -22.60 5.25
C THR A 216 3.85 -22.66 6.18
N ARG A 217 5.04 -22.51 5.58
CA ARG A 217 6.29 -22.53 6.33
C ARG A 217 7.10 -21.28 6.01
N VAL A 218 7.33 -20.49 7.06
CA VAL A 218 8.22 -19.33 7.04
C VAL A 218 9.19 -19.48 8.20
N ASP A 219 10.49 -19.42 7.90
CA ASP A 219 11.55 -19.45 8.92
C ASP A 219 11.97 -18.01 9.27
N CYS A 220 11.94 -17.67 10.55
CA CYS A 220 12.21 -16.32 11.02
C CYS A 220 13.61 -16.19 11.63
N ILE A 221 14.29 -15.10 11.31
CA ILE A 221 15.60 -14.72 11.84
C ILE A 221 15.43 -13.42 12.62
N ARG A 222 15.86 -13.39 13.87
CA ARG A 222 15.95 -12.14 14.62
C ARG A 222 17.23 -11.42 14.20
N GLY A 223 17.12 -10.25 13.62
CA GLY A 223 18.29 -9.53 13.11
C GLY A 223 18.00 -8.10 12.66
N ASN A 224 19.07 -7.35 12.42
CA ASN A 224 18.98 -6.02 11.82
C ASN A 224 18.96 -6.15 10.29
N LEU A 225 17.86 -5.70 9.66
CA LEU A 225 17.68 -5.77 8.20
C LEU A 225 18.01 -7.16 7.64
N ALA A 226 19.02 -7.28 6.77
CA ALA A 226 19.49 -8.53 6.21
C ALA A 226 20.94 -8.86 6.61
N ASP A 227 21.42 -8.31 7.73
CA ASP A 227 22.83 -8.45 8.15
C ASP A 227 23.25 -9.93 8.32
N ALA A 228 22.33 -10.77 8.80
CA ALA A 228 22.55 -12.21 8.94
C ALA A 228 22.56 -12.97 7.59
N LEU A 229 22.11 -12.35 6.51
CA LEU A 229 21.85 -12.97 5.20
C LEU A 229 22.65 -12.29 4.06
N ASN A 230 23.81 -11.74 4.38
CA ASN A 230 24.72 -11.07 3.43
C ASN A 230 25.39 -12.07 2.46
N THR A 231 24.61 -12.62 1.53
CA THR A 231 24.95 -13.84 0.79
C THR A 231 24.84 -13.71 -0.74
N GLN A 232 24.31 -12.60 -1.26
CA GLN A 232 23.96 -12.44 -2.69
C GLN A 232 23.09 -13.61 -3.22
N LYS A 233 22.17 -14.11 -2.39
CA LYS A 233 21.30 -15.26 -2.70
C LYS A 233 19.81 -14.94 -2.65
N ILE A 234 19.42 -13.72 -2.27
CA ILE A 234 18.00 -13.38 -2.18
C ILE A 234 17.46 -13.10 -3.58
N ASP A 235 16.61 -13.99 -4.08
CA ASP A 235 15.98 -13.86 -5.40
C ASP A 235 14.75 -12.95 -5.35
N LEU A 236 14.02 -12.97 -4.24
CA LEU A 236 12.85 -12.13 -4.01
C LEU A 236 12.98 -11.46 -2.63
N LEU A 237 13.12 -10.14 -2.62
CA LEU A 237 13.18 -9.33 -1.40
C LEU A 237 11.89 -8.49 -1.30
N ILE A 238 11.33 -8.41 -0.10
CA ILE A 238 10.16 -7.60 0.22
C ILE A 238 10.49 -6.74 1.43
N PHE A 239 10.13 -5.46 1.37
CA PHE A 239 10.23 -4.59 2.53
C PHE A 239 9.07 -3.59 2.58
N ASN A 240 8.31 -3.68 3.67
CA ASN A 240 7.47 -2.59 4.15
C ASN A 240 8.23 -1.87 5.29
N PRO A 241 8.99 -0.81 4.99
CA PRO A 241 9.87 -0.17 5.97
C PRO A 241 9.11 0.68 7.00
N PRO A 242 9.75 1.06 8.12
CA PRO A 242 9.31 2.22 8.88
C PRO A 242 9.53 3.49 8.04
N TYR A 243 8.50 3.94 7.33
CA TYR A 243 8.58 5.00 6.32
C TYR A 243 8.06 6.37 6.78
N VAL A 244 7.51 6.48 7.99
CA VAL A 244 6.88 7.72 8.45
C VAL A 244 7.95 8.71 8.85
N VAL A 245 7.76 9.98 8.47
CA VAL A 245 8.68 11.06 8.85
C VAL A 245 8.63 11.26 10.36
N THR A 246 9.79 11.20 11.00
CA THR A 246 9.91 11.39 12.46
C THR A 246 11.15 12.20 12.74
N SER A 247 11.03 13.22 13.58
CA SER A 247 12.17 14.03 14.00
C SER A 247 13.08 13.28 14.98
N ASP A 248 14.35 13.67 15.06
CA ASP A 248 15.28 13.11 16.05
C ASP A 248 14.87 13.44 17.49
N GLU A 249 14.14 14.54 17.68
CA GLU A 249 13.61 14.95 18.97
C GLU A 249 12.46 14.03 19.40
N GLU A 250 11.51 13.73 18.51
CA GLU A 250 10.42 12.77 18.75
C GLU A 250 10.98 11.38 19.07
N LEU A 251 11.96 10.90 18.30
CA LEU A 251 12.62 9.61 18.58
C LEU A 251 13.32 9.59 19.94
N LYS A 252 14.01 10.68 20.32
CA LYS A 252 14.64 10.81 21.64
C LYS A 252 13.63 10.93 22.77
N GLN A 253 12.48 11.56 22.54
CA GLN A 253 11.41 11.65 23.53
C GLN A 253 10.77 10.28 23.76
N ILE A 254 10.49 9.55 22.68
CA ILE A 254 9.96 8.18 22.75
C ILE A 254 10.93 7.28 23.54
N ASN A 255 12.22 7.33 23.24
CA ASN A 255 13.26 6.58 23.95
C ASN A 255 13.54 7.06 25.39
N LYS A 256 12.98 8.19 25.83
CA LYS A 256 13.08 8.69 27.21
C LYS A 256 11.93 8.24 28.10
N PHE A 257 10.77 7.93 27.51
CA PHE A 257 9.58 7.48 28.24
C PHE A 257 9.45 5.94 28.31
N GLY A 258 10.29 5.21 27.58
CA GLY A 258 10.50 3.78 27.74
C GLY A 258 11.98 3.47 27.55
N ASP A 259 12.57 2.75 28.50
CA ASP A 259 13.90 2.17 28.34
C ASP A 259 13.93 1.29 27.08
N CYS A 260 15.12 0.93 26.59
CA CYS A 260 15.31 0.02 25.45
C CYS A 260 14.87 -1.43 25.78
N THR A 261 13.61 -1.62 26.15
CA THR A 261 12.95 -2.89 26.37
C THR A 261 11.99 -3.16 25.22
N GLU A 262 11.90 -4.43 24.88
CA GLU A 262 10.90 -5.23 24.14
C GLU A 262 9.54 -4.65 23.65
N ASP A 263 9.16 -3.40 23.96
CA ASP A 263 7.84 -2.78 23.76
C ASP A 263 7.76 -1.71 22.65
N ASN A 264 8.82 -1.53 21.85
CA ASN A 264 8.89 -0.39 20.94
C ASN A 264 8.24 -0.63 19.57
N LEU A 265 6.90 -0.70 19.55
CA LEU A 265 6.09 -0.62 18.33
C LEU A 265 6.43 0.61 17.48
N VAL A 266 6.96 1.68 18.09
CA VAL A 266 7.39 2.89 17.37
C VAL A 266 8.39 2.59 16.24
N TYR A 267 9.29 1.62 16.41
CA TYR A 267 10.25 1.27 15.37
C TYR A 267 9.62 0.61 14.13
N SER A 268 8.33 0.21 14.19
CA SER A 268 7.63 -0.31 13.02
C SER A 268 7.26 0.79 12.02
N TRP A 269 7.18 2.05 12.45
CA TRP A 269 6.77 3.17 11.58
C TRP A 269 7.79 4.31 11.49
N ALA A 270 8.58 4.58 12.54
CA ALA A 270 9.43 5.76 12.61
C ALA A 270 10.69 5.69 11.72
N GLY A 271 10.65 6.39 10.58
CA GLY A 271 11.68 6.35 9.54
C GLY A 271 12.72 7.48 9.59
N GLY A 272 12.60 8.41 10.55
CA GLY A 272 13.54 9.53 10.68
C GLY A 272 13.30 10.66 9.64
N GLN A 273 14.35 11.41 9.31
CA GLN A 273 14.27 12.49 8.31
C GLN A 273 13.80 11.94 6.96
N HIS A 274 12.75 12.55 6.40
CA HIS A 274 12.04 12.08 5.21
C HIS A 274 11.51 10.63 5.30
N GLY A 275 11.53 10.01 6.49
CA GLY A 275 11.14 8.60 6.66
C GLY A 275 12.11 7.62 6.00
N ARG A 276 13.35 8.02 5.69
CA ARG A 276 14.27 7.24 4.84
C ARG A 276 15.43 6.57 5.55
N ARG A 277 15.65 6.78 6.85
CA ARG A 277 16.87 6.34 7.54
C ARG A 277 17.15 4.85 7.32
N ILE A 278 16.15 4.01 7.51
CA ILE A 278 16.30 2.56 7.38
C ILE A 278 16.29 2.13 5.91
N ILE A 279 15.51 2.81 5.07
CA ILE A 279 15.45 2.59 3.62
C ILE A 279 16.82 2.82 2.98
N ASP A 280 17.46 3.95 3.26
CA ASP A 280 18.75 4.32 2.66
C ASP A 280 19.86 3.34 3.07
N VAL A 281 19.85 2.87 4.33
CA VAL A 281 20.79 1.83 4.82
C VAL A 281 20.59 0.51 4.10
N LEU A 282 19.34 0.08 3.87
CA LEU A 282 19.08 -1.14 3.12
C LEU A 282 19.50 -1.00 1.65
N ILE A 283 19.18 0.12 1.00
CA ILE A 283 19.55 0.39 -0.39
C ILE A 283 21.05 0.21 -0.61
N GLU A 284 21.88 0.74 0.30
CA GLU A 284 23.34 0.61 0.23
C GLU A 284 23.84 -0.83 0.33
N LYS A 285 23.08 -1.71 0.99
CA LYS A 285 23.40 -3.13 1.16
C LYS A 285 22.88 -4.02 0.03
N LEU A 286 21.96 -3.53 -0.81
CA LEU A 286 21.32 -4.34 -1.85
C LEU A 286 22.30 -5.14 -2.74
N PRO A 287 23.44 -4.59 -3.21
CA PRO A 287 24.39 -5.35 -4.03
C PRO A 287 24.96 -6.60 -3.36
N ASN A 288 24.95 -6.67 -2.02
CA ASN A 288 25.47 -7.81 -1.26
C ASN A 288 24.35 -8.76 -0.78
N ILE A 289 23.08 -8.39 -0.99
CA ILE A 289 21.91 -9.17 -0.55
C ILE A 289 21.28 -9.90 -1.75
N LEU A 290 20.98 -9.16 -2.83
CA LEU A 290 20.27 -9.69 -3.99
C LEU A 290 21.14 -10.66 -4.79
N SER A 291 20.50 -11.70 -5.32
CA SER A 291 21.12 -12.57 -6.32
C SER A 291 21.20 -11.88 -7.68
N ALA A 292 21.91 -12.48 -8.65
CA ALA A 292 22.00 -11.93 -10.01
C ALA A 292 20.63 -11.76 -10.73
N GLN A 293 19.61 -12.52 -10.31
CA GLN A 293 18.23 -12.39 -10.80
C GLN A 293 17.31 -11.70 -9.78
N GLY A 294 17.88 -11.18 -8.69
CA GLY A 294 17.16 -10.66 -7.54
C GLY A 294 16.22 -9.52 -7.88
N VAL A 295 15.01 -9.59 -7.33
CA VAL A 295 13.99 -8.55 -7.43
C VAL A 295 13.60 -8.10 -6.04
N PHE A 296 13.47 -6.79 -5.85
CA PHE A 296 13.11 -6.17 -4.60
C PHE A 296 11.84 -5.33 -4.74
N TYR A 297 10.84 -5.61 -3.90
CA TYR A 297 9.63 -4.82 -3.76
C TYR A 297 9.70 -3.97 -2.51
N LEU A 298 9.60 -2.65 -2.68
CA LEU A 298 9.75 -1.66 -1.63
C LEU A 298 8.53 -0.74 -1.57
N LEU A 299 7.86 -0.71 -0.44
CA LEU A 299 6.81 0.28 -0.18
C LEU A 299 7.43 1.63 0.25
N LEU A 300 6.88 2.73 -0.25
CA LEU A 300 7.28 4.10 0.08
C LEU A 300 6.09 5.03 0.22
N LEU A 301 6.22 6.04 1.06
CA LEU A 301 5.41 7.26 1.02
C LEU A 301 5.97 8.28 0.03
N ARG A 302 5.12 9.20 -0.42
CA ARG A 302 5.53 10.39 -1.18
C ARG A 302 6.62 11.19 -0.48
N GLU A 303 6.54 11.32 0.83
CA GLU A 303 7.48 12.04 1.69
C GLU A 303 8.87 11.39 1.71
N ASN A 304 8.97 10.10 1.37
CA ASN A 304 10.25 9.41 1.18
C ASN A 304 10.95 9.83 -0.12
N LYS A 305 10.28 10.63 -0.95
CA LYS A 305 10.76 11.10 -2.26
C LYS A 305 11.24 9.95 -3.16
N PRO A 306 10.32 9.08 -3.64
CA PRO A 306 10.66 7.90 -4.44
C PRO A 306 11.58 8.18 -5.63
N LYS A 307 11.44 9.34 -6.29
CA LYS A 307 12.29 9.74 -7.41
C LYS A 307 13.78 9.82 -7.03
N GLU A 308 14.11 10.41 -5.88
CA GLU A 308 15.50 10.49 -5.39
C GLU A 308 16.05 9.08 -5.07
N ILE A 309 15.21 8.19 -4.52
CA ILE A 309 15.56 6.78 -4.27
C ILE A 309 15.85 6.05 -5.58
N MET A 310 14.99 6.22 -6.60
CA MET A 310 15.17 5.61 -7.93
C MET A 310 16.45 6.10 -8.61
N GLU A 311 16.76 7.40 -8.49
CA GLU A 311 18.02 7.97 -8.98
C GLU A 311 19.23 7.34 -8.27
N LYS A 312 19.21 7.21 -6.94
CA LYS A 312 20.28 6.53 -6.18
C LYS A 312 20.46 5.08 -6.64
N LEU A 313 19.37 4.34 -6.78
CA LEU A 313 19.38 2.96 -7.28
C LEU A 313 19.98 2.85 -8.69
N MET A 314 19.65 3.79 -9.58
CA MET A 314 20.21 3.84 -10.93
C MET A 314 21.73 4.03 -10.93
N HIS A 315 22.26 4.91 -10.07
CA HIS A 315 23.71 5.09 -9.92
C HIS A 315 24.42 3.84 -9.37
N MET A 316 23.70 3.00 -8.63
CA MET A 316 24.18 1.71 -8.13
C MET A 316 24.01 0.57 -9.15
N GLY A 317 23.48 0.87 -10.35
CA GLY A 317 23.29 -0.11 -11.42
C GLY A 317 21.97 -0.87 -11.37
N PHE A 318 21.02 -0.47 -10.53
CA PHE A 318 19.69 -1.08 -10.49
C PHE A 318 18.69 -0.33 -11.37
N LYS A 319 17.78 -1.09 -11.97
CA LYS A 319 16.58 -0.55 -12.61
C LYS A 319 15.44 -0.55 -11.58
N SER A 320 14.67 0.52 -11.56
CA SER A 320 13.50 0.65 -10.69
C SER A 320 12.31 1.19 -11.47
N GLU A 321 11.11 0.69 -11.14
CA GLU A 321 9.84 1.14 -11.70
C GLU A 321 8.76 1.18 -10.61
N THR A 322 7.83 2.14 -10.70
CA THR A 322 6.64 2.17 -9.82
C THR A 322 5.64 1.15 -10.36
N LEU A 323 5.32 0.13 -9.57
CA LEU A 323 4.38 -0.92 -9.96
C LEU A 323 2.94 -0.50 -9.68
N ILE A 324 2.66 0.02 -8.48
CA ILE A 324 1.37 0.56 -8.07
C ILE A 324 1.59 1.84 -7.25
N GLU A 325 0.67 2.79 -7.39
CA GLU A 325 0.52 3.94 -6.50
C GLU A 325 -0.93 4.05 -6.03
N ARG A 326 -1.14 4.44 -4.77
CA ARG A 326 -2.47 4.61 -4.19
C ARG A 326 -2.51 5.85 -3.30
N ARG A 327 -3.56 6.65 -3.48
CA ARG A 327 -3.87 7.75 -2.56
C ARG A 327 -4.85 7.24 -1.50
N ILE A 328 -4.46 7.35 -0.25
CA ILE A 328 -5.35 7.14 0.91
C ILE A 328 -5.54 8.47 1.64
N PRO A 329 -6.54 8.61 2.54
CA PRO A 329 -6.75 9.87 3.24
C PRO A 329 -5.50 10.30 4.04
N GLY A 330 -4.84 11.37 3.60
CA GLY A 330 -3.66 11.92 4.26
C GLY A 330 -2.32 11.41 3.75
N GLU A 331 -2.29 10.31 2.99
CA GLU A 331 -1.04 9.69 2.53
C GLU A 331 -1.09 9.32 1.04
N TYR A 332 0.09 9.19 0.45
CA TYR A 332 0.23 8.73 -0.92
C TYR A 332 1.35 7.70 -0.97
N LEU A 333 0.96 6.46 -1.24
CA LEU A 333 1.81 5.28 -1.17
C LEU A 333 2.23 4.84 -2.58
N TYR A 334 3.44 4.30 -2.66
CA TYR A 334 4.06 3.74 -3.86
C TYR A 334 4.62 2.37 -3.53
N VAL A 335 4.54 1.42 -4.45
CA VAL A 335 5.33 0.19 -4.43
C VAL A 335 6.29 0.22 -5.60
N LEU A 336 7.59 0.24 -5.31
CA LEU A 336 8.64 0.14 -6.32
C LEU A 336 9.03 -1.32 -6.52
N LYS A 337 9.23 -1.70 -7.79
CA LYS A 337 9.91 -2.92 -8.20
C LYS A 337 11.32 -2.58 -8.65
N ILE A 338 12.31 -3.22 -8.06
CA ILE A 338 13.74 -2.95 -8.24
C ILE A 338 14.44 -4.24 -8.68
N LYS A 339 15.29 -4.18 -9.70
CA LYS A 339 16.03 -5.33 -10.24
C LYS A 339 17.38 -4.90 -10.81
N HIS A 340 18.28 -5.85 -11.03
CA HIS A 340 19.55 -5.60 -11.71
C HIS A 340 19.38 -5.06 -13.16
#